data_AF-A0A977PY84-F1
#
_entry.id   AF-A0A977PY84-F1
#
_cell.length_a   1.000
_cell.length_b   1.000
_cell.length_c   1.000
_cell.angle_alpha   90.00
_cell.angle_beta   90.00
_cell.angle_gamma   90.00
#
_symmetry.space_group_name_H-M   'P 1'
#
loop_
_entity.id
_entity.type
_entity.pdbx_description
1 polymer ?
#
loop_
_entity_poly.entity_id
_entity_poly.type
_entity_poly.pdbx_seq_one_letter_code
_entity_poly.pdbx_strand_id
1 'polypeptide(L)'
;MNTAFKPMYEWETINWAKVQRYVFKLQKRIYQASEGVDVKAVRKLQRLLTNSWYAKVLAVRKVTQDNKGKNTPGIDGIKRLRNPQKIRLTKELRFNDKSDPTKRVWISCHQFNLQ
;
A
#
# COMPACT_ATOMS: atom_id res chain seq x y z
N MET A 1 -36.87 -9.58 3.28
CA MET A 1 -35.60 -10.23 2.92
C MET A 1 -34.49 -9.19 3.02
N ASN A 2 -33.59 -9.34 3.99
CA ASN A 2 -32.52 -8.36 4.24
C ASN A 2 -31.36 -8.62 3.28
N THR A 3 -31.34 -7.94 2.15
CA THR A 3 -30.23 -8.02 1.19
C THR A 3 -29.03 -7.27 1.78
N ALA A 4 -28.19 -8.00 2.53
CA ALA A 4 -26.92 -7.45 2.99
C ALA A 4 -26.08 -7.06 1.75
N PHE A 5 -25.67 -5.80 1.67
CA PHE A 5 -24.72 -5.34 0.66
C PHE A 5 -23.44 -6.19 0.76
N LYS A 6 -23.29 -7.14 -0.16
CA LYS A 6 -22.07 -7.96 -0.25
C LYS A 6 -20.93 -7.03 -0.66
N PRO A 7 -19.88 -6.84 0.15
CA PRO A 7 -18.77 -5.99 -0.25
C PRO A 7 -18.17 -6.57 -1.53
N MET A 8 -18.11 -5.75 -2.59
CA MET A 8 -17.82 -6.17 -3.97
C MET A 8 -16.46 -6.88 -4.15
N TYR A 9 -15.60 -6.85 -3.14
CA TYR A 9 -14.35 -7.62 -3.04
C TYR A 9 -14.07 -7.97 -1.58
N GLU A 10 -13.99 -9.26 -1.25
CA GLU A 10 -13.44 -9.73 0.01
C GLU A 10 -11.91 -9.76 -0.12
N TRP A 11 -11.18 -9.37 0.93
CA TRP A 11 -9.71 -9.32 0.92
C TRP A 11 -9.06 -10.63 0.44
N GLU A 12 -9.72 -11.75 0.73
CA GLU A 12 -9.26 -13.10 0.43
C GLU A 12 -9.49 -13.49 -1.04
N THR A 13 -10.46 -12.87 -1.72
CA THR A 13 -10.78 -13.19 -3.13
C THR A 13 -9.91 -12.42 -4.13
N ILE A 14 -8.98 -11.59 -3.65
CA ILE A 14 -8.14 -10.74 -4.50
C ILE A 14 -7.10 -11.61 -5.23
N ASN A 15 -7.14 -11.59 -6.56
CA ASN A 15 -6.11 -12.24 -7.38
C ASN A 15 -4.80 -11.42 -7.36
N TRP A 16 -3.91 -11.76 -6.43
CA TRP A 16 -2.65 -11.04 -6.21
C TRP A 16 -1.71 -11.04 -7.41
N ALA A 17 -1.65 -12.13 -8.17
CA ALA A 17 -0.83 -12.21 -9.38
C ALA A 17 -1.31 -11.23 -10.47
N LYS A 18 -2.63 -11.01 -10.57
CA LYS A 18 -3.21 -9.99 -11.44
C LYS A 18 -2.81 -8.59 -10.96
N VAL A 19 -3.00 -8.29 -9.67
CA VAL A 19 -2.66 -6.98 -9.07
C VAL A 19 -1.19 -6.62 -9.33
N GLN A 20 -0.27 -7.54 -9.03
CA GLN A 20 1.16 -7.33 -9.22
C GLN A 20 1.51 -7.09 -10.68
N ARG A 21 0.94 -7.86 -11.62
CA ARG A 21 1.16 -7.66 -13.06
C ARG A 21 0.72 -6.27 -13.53
N TYR A 22 -0.42 -5.76 -13.08
CA TYR A 22 -0.87 -4.41 -13.44
C TYR A 22 0.06 -3.33 -12.91
N VAL A 23 0.45 -3.42 -11.64
CA VAL A 23 1.38 -2.47 -11.02
C VAL A 23 2.73 -2.49 -11.73
N PHE A 24 3.28 -3.68 -12.00
CA PHE A 24 4.55 -3.84 -12.71
C PHE A 24 4.53 -3.26 -14.11
N LYS A 25 3.46 -3.48 -14.89
CA LYS A 25 3.31 -2.87 -16.22
C LYS A 25 3.35 -1.34 -16.16
N LEU A 26 2.71 -0.74 -15.15
CA LEU A 26 2.71 0.70 -14.99
C LEU A 26 4.07 1.25 -14.54
N GLN A 27 4.76 0.54 -13.64
CA GLN A 27 6.13 0.86 -13.25
C GLN A 27 7.09 0.79 -14.44
N LYS A 28 6.97 -0.23 -15.30
CA LYS A 28 7.76 -0.34 -16.53
C LYS A 28 7.53 0.84 -17.47
N ARG A 29 6.28 1.31 -17.61
CA ARG A 29 5.97 2.51 -18.41
C ARG A 29 6.59 3.78 -17.84
N ILE A 30 6.60 3.91 -16.51
CA ILE A 30 7.28 5.04 -15.83
C ILE A 30 8.77 5.01 -16.13
N TYR A 31 9.39 3.83 -16.03
CA TYR A 31 10.81 3.64 -16.33
C TYR A 31 11.14 4.05 -17.78
N GLN A 32 10.40 3.52 -18.76
CA GLN A 32 10.60 3.87 -20.17
C GLN A 32 10.38 5.36 -20.45
N ALA A 33 9.37 5.98 -19.83
CA ALA A 33 9.13 7.42 -19.96
C ALA A 33 10.25 8.26 -19.33
N SER A 34 10.90 7.77 -18.28
CA SER A 34 12.03 8.45 -17.65
C SER A 34 13.29 8.42 -18.49
N GLU A 35 13.53 7.33 -19.24
CA GLU A 35 14.65 7.24 -20.19
C GLU A 35 14.50 8.24 -21.35
N GLY A 36 13.26 8.51 -21.80
CA GLY A 36 12.96 9.47 -22.87
C GLY A 36 12.95 10.95 -22.47
N VAL A 37 13.34 11.31 -21.23
CA VAL A 37 13.38 12.69 -20.69
C VAL A 37 12.01 13.42 -20.70
N ASP A 38 10.90 12.71 -20.89
CA ASP A 38 9.55 13.30 -20.82
C ASP A 38 9.04 13.36 -19.36
N VAL A 39 9.46 14.42 -18.66
CA VAL A 39 9.08 14.68 -17.27
C VAL A 39 7.56 14.84 -17.10
N LYS A 40 6.85 15.37 -18.11
CA LYS A 40 5.39 15.55 -18.04
C LYS A 40 4.69 14.20 -18.09
N ALA A 41 5.10 13.30 -18.97
CA ALA A 41 4.58 11.95 -19.05
C ALA A 41 4.87 11.14 -17.78
N VAL A 42 6.09 11.24 -17.23
CA VAL A 42 6.46 10.59 -15.97
C VAL A 42 5.53 11.02 -14.84
N ARG A 43 5.32 12.34 -14.66
CA ARG A 43 4.41 12.87 -13.63
C ARG A 43 2.97 12.39 -13.81
N LYS A 44 2.48 12.32 -15.05
CA LYS A 44 1.13 11.80 -15.36
C LYS A 44 1.00 10.32 -14.98
N LEU A 45 2.01 9.50 -15.31
CA LEU A 45 2.02 8.07 -14.98
C LEU A 45 2.17 7.82 -13.48
N GLN A 46 2.99 8.61 -12.78
CA GLN A 46 3.10 8.56 -11.32
C GLN A 46 1.76 8.89 -10.65
N ARG A 47 1.06 9.94 -11.09
CA ARG A 47 -0.30 10.26 -10.61
C ARG A 47 -1.30 9.14 -10.90
N LEU A 48 -1.16 8.45 -12.03
CA LEU A 48 -2.02 7.31 -12.35
C LEU A 48 -1.71 6.11 -11.43
N LEU A 49 -0.43 5.88 -11.10
CA LEU A 49 0.00 4.83 -10.17
C LEU A 49 -0.53 5.09 -8.76
N THR A 50 -0.36 6.28 -8.21
CA THR A 50 -0.80 6.62 -6.84
C THR A 50 -2.31 6.57 -6.68
N ASN A 51 -3.07 6.89 -7.73
CA ASN A 51 -4.53 6.82 -7.71
C ASN A 51 -5.11 5.42 -8.02
N SER A 52 -4.30 4.50 -8.55
CA SER A 52 -4.75 3.16 -8.94
C SER A 52 -5.16 2.30 -7.75
N TRP A 53 -6.35 1.69 -7.81
CA TRP A 53 -6.82 0.75 -6.79
C TRP A 53 -5.86 -0.43 -6.61
N TYR A 54 -5.28 -0.96 -7.69
CA TYR A 54 -4.32 -2.06 -7.64
C TYR A 54 -3.04 -1.69 -6.89
N ALA A 55 -2.56 -0.45 -7.04
CA ALA A 55 -1.39 0.01 -6.31
C ALA A 55 -1.70 0.19 -4.83
N LYS A 56 -2.85 0.80 -4.51
CA LYS A 56 -3.29 1.01 -3.12
C LYS A 56 -3.48 -0.30 -2.37
N VAL A 57 -4.14 -1.30 -2.97
CA VAL A 57 -4.38 -2.58 -2.31
C VAL A 57 -3.08 -3.36 -2.08
N LEU A 58 -2.14 -3.28 -3.02
CA LEU A 58 -0.81 -3.88 -2.87
C LEU A 58 -0.01 -3.20 -1.75
N ALA A 59 -0.09 -1.87 -1.64
CA ALA A 59 0.53 -1.11 -0.55
C ALA A 59 -0.06 -1.49 0.82
N VAL A 60 -1.39 -1.58 0.93
CA VAL A 60 -2.06 -2.00 2.17
C VAL A 60 -1.66 -3.43 2.55
N ARG A 61 -1.55 -4.35 1.58
CA ARG A 61 -1.05 -5.70 1.85
C ARG A 61 0.38 -5.67 2.39
N LYS A 62 1.26 -4.90 1.75
CA LYS A 62 2.66 -4.80 2.17
C LYS A 62 2.79 -4.34 3.62
N VAL A 63 2.09 -3.27 3.99
CA VAL A 63 2.09 -2.70 5.35
C VAL A 63 1.49 -3.66 6.37
N THR A 64 0.35 -4.28 6.05
CA THR A 64 -0.42 -5.08 7.02
C THR A 64 0.01 -6.53 7.14
N GLN A 65 0.63 -7.12 6.11
CA GLN A 65 0.90 -8.56 6.05
C GLN A 65 2.38 -8.90 5.81
N ASP A 66 3.10 -8.13 4.99
CA ASP A 66 4.45 -8.55 4.54
C ASP A 66 5.58 -7.89 5.35
N ASN A 67 5.37 -6.68 5.87
CA ASN A 67 6.40 -5.95 6.61
C ASN A 67 6.76 -6.62 7.94
N LYS A 68 8.05 -6.63 8.30
CA LYS A 68 8.54 -7.18 9.58
C LYS A 68 7.86 -6.53 10.80
N GLY A 69 7.64 -5.21 10.73
CA GLY A 69 6.99 -4.40 11.78
C GLY A 69 5.46 -4.44 11.81
N LYS A 70 4.80 -5.33 11.06
CA LYS A 70 3.32 -5.37 10.94
C LYS A 70 2.54 -5.57 12.24
N ASN A 71 3.21 -6.01 13.31
CA ASN A 71 2.60 -6.21 14.64
C ASN A 71 2.86 -5.03 15.60
N THR A 72 3.69 -4.07 15.20
CA THR A 72 4.01 -2.90 16.01
C THR A 72 2.89 -1.87 15.82
N PRO A 73 2.22 -1.41 16.89
CA PRO A 73 1.20 -0.39 16.76
C PRO A 73 1.83 0.91 16.25
N GLY A 74 1.15 1.56 15.31
CA GLY A 74 1.47 2.92 14.90
C GLY A 74 1.10 3.94 15.98
N ILE A 75 1.05 5.21 15.58
CA ILE A 75 0.57 6.30 16.44
C ILE A 75 -0.92 6.18 16.71
N ASP A 76 -1.65 5.58 15.77
CA ASP A 76 -3.05 5.19 15.87
C ASP A 76 -3.31 4.08 16.91
N GLY A 77 -2.27 3.39 17.40
CA GLY A 77 -2.40 2.31 18.38
C GLY A 77 -2.92 0.99 17.80
N ILE A 78 -3.16 0.90 16.49
CA ILE A 78 -3.78 -0.25 15.84
C ILE A 78 -2.69 -1.24 15.41
N LYS A 79 -2.74 -2.48 15.92
CA LYS A 79 -1.74 -3.52 15.61
C LYS A 79 -2.11 -4.43 14.44
N ARG A 80 -3.40 -4.76 14.28
CA ARG A 80 -3.86 -5.72 13.28
C ARG A 80 -5.21 -5.30 12.70
N LEU A 81 -5.21 -5.00 11.40
CA LEU A 81 -6.43 -4.71 10.65
C LEU A 81 -7.11 -6.00 10.23
N ARG A 82 -8.44 -6.06 10.43
CA ARG A 82 -9.30 -7.12 9.86
C ARG A 82 -9.47 -6.91 8.36
N ASN A 83 -9.79 -7.97 7.63
CA ASN A 83 -10.03 -7.92 6.18
C ASN A 83 -10.98 -6.79 5.71
N PRO A 84 -12.16 -6.55 6.32
CA PRO A 84 -13.01 -5.42 5.93
C PRO A 84 -12.36 -4.05 6.19
N GLN A 85 -11.56 -3.92 7.25
CA GLN A 85 -10.84 -2.69 7.57
C GLN A 85 -9.73 -2.42 6.56
N LYS A 86 -9.04 -3.46 6.05
CA LYS A 86 -8.03 -3.31 4.98
C LYS A 86 -8.65 -2.82 3.68
N ILE A 87 -9.83 -3.32 3.32
CA ILE A 87 -10.58 -2.85 2.14
C ILE A 87 -11.02 -1.40 2.31
N ARG A 88 -11.52 -1.05 3.49
CA ARG A 88 -11.88 0.35 3.81
C ARG A 88 -10.67 1.28 3.70
N LEU A 89 -9.54 0.91 4.32
CA LEU A 89 -8.28 1.65 4.23
C LEU A 89 -7.83 1.83 2.77
N THR A 90 -7.97 0.81 1.93
CA THR A 90 -7.64 0.90 0.50
C THR A 90 -8.46 1.97 -0.23
N LYS A 91 -9.74 2.14 0.14
CA LYS A 91 -10.64 3.16 -0.44
C LYS A 91 -10.32 4.55 0.08
N GLU A 92 -9.99 4.66 1.36
CA GLU A 92 -9.72 5.93 2.04
C GLU A 92 -8.31 6.47 1.76
N LEU A 93 -7.36 5.62 1.37
CA LEU A 93 -5.97 6.00 1.15
C LEU A 93 -5.82 7.11 0.10
N ARG A 94 -5.28 8.25 0.54
CA ARG A 94 -4.98 9.45 -0.25
C ARG A 94 -3.52 9.84 -0.03
N PHE A 95 -2.90 10.44 -1.04
CA PHE A 95 -1.46 10.79 -1.05
C PHE A 95 -1.20 12.29 -0.86
N ASN A 96 -2.24 13.12 -0.77
CA ASN A 96 -2.10 14.57 -0.72
C ASN A 96 -2.24 15.13 0.71
N ASP A 97 -2.45 14.26 1.71
CA ASP A 97 -2.69 14.67 3.09
C ASP A 97 -1.37 14.77 3.86
N LYS A 98 -1.33 15.68 4.84
CA LYS A 98 -0.17 15.79 5.74
C LYS A 98 -0.08 14.54 6.60
N SER A 99 1.10 13.94 6.68
CA SER A 99 1.35 12.78 7.53
C SER A 99 1.52 13.18 8.99
N ASP A 100 1.07 12.30 9.89
CA ASP A 100 1.41 12.38 11.30
C ASP A 100 2.93 12.28 11.53
N PRO A 101 3.46 12.86 12.62
CA PRO A 101 4.88 12.76 12.97
C PRO A 101 5.30 11.29 13.15
N THR A 102 6.59 10.95 13.04
CA THR A 102 7.05 9.55 13.23
C THR A 102 7.30 9.24 14.71
N LYS A 103 6.89 8.05 15.18
CA LYS A 103 7.25 7.54 16.51
C LYS A 103 8.74 7.18 16.56
N ARG A 104 9.51 7.84 17.43
CA ARG A 104 10.92 7.48 17.68
C ARG A 104 11.01 6.22 18.54
N VAL A 105 11.86 5.28 18.14
CA VAL A 105 12.15 4.06 18.89
C VAL A 105 13.67 3.93 18.97
N TRP A 106 14.19 3.82 20.19
CA TRP A 106 15.61 3.54 20.42
C TRP A 106 15.90 2.08 20.09
N ILE A 107 16.82 1.85 19.15
CA ILE A 107 17.36 0.52 18.87
C ILE A 107 18.69 0.45 19.61
N SER A 108 18.78 -0.45 20.59
CA SER A 108 20.03 -0.67 21.33
C SER A 108 21.11 -1.19 20.40
N CYS A 109 22.32 -0.61 20.49
CA CYS A 109 23.45 -0.95 19.63
C CYS A 109 23.91 -2.42 19.78
N HIS A 110 23.59 -3.10 20.88
CA HIS A 110 24.00 -4.48 21.15
C HIS A 110 23.21 -5.56 20.40
N GLN A 111 22.08 -5.22 19.76
CA GLN A 111 21.20 -6.23 19.14
C GLN A 111 21.61 -6.63 17.71
N PHE A 112 22.62 -5.99 17.11
CA PHE A 112 22.97 -6.20 15.70
C PHE A 112 23.92 -7.39 15.42
N ASN A 113 24.42 -8.08 16.45
CA ASN A 113 25.38 -9.20 16.31
C ASN A 113 24.76 -10.61 16.48
N LEU A 114 23.49 -10.80 16.13
CA LEU A 114 22.92 -12.15 16.01
C LEU A 114 21.91 -12.21 14.86
N GLN A 115 22.40 -12.38 13.62
CA GLN A 115 21.82 -13.23 12.58
C GLN A 115 22.93 -13.71 11.64
#